data_AF-A0AAE0XU52-F1
#
_entry.id   AF-A0AAE0XU52-F1
#
_cell.length_a   1.000
_cell.length_b   1.000
_cell.length_c   1.000
_cell.angle_alpha   90.00
_cell.angle_beta   90.00
_cell.angle_gamma   90.00
#
_symmetry.space_group_name_H-M   'P 1'
#
loop_
_entity.id
_entity.type
_entity.pdbx_description
1 polymer ?
#
loop_
_entity_poly.entity_id
_entity_poly.type
_entity_poly.pdbx_seq_one_letter_code
_entity_poly.pdbx_strand_id
1 'polypeptide(L)'
;MDINSLRDEFESNTEWRLRRQFLETNIDSLPLDRLVCLSRCFINMTLYGCSYPTPVMIEVQERGRGLVEEVEAGRKAQKKKQEYSPKLCEELII
;
A
#
# COMPACT_ATOMS: atom_id res chain seq x y z
N MET A 1 16.94 1.43 -16.18
CA MET A 1 15.60 2.03 -16.38
C MET A 1 15.38 3.04 -15.28
N ASP A 2 14.80 4.21 -15.58
CA ASP A 2 14.41 5.16 -14.53
C ASP A 2 13.08 4.71 -13.92
N ILE A 3 13.05 4.47 -12.61
CA ILE A 3 11.83 4.06 -11.91
C ILE A 3 10.85 5.23 -11.81
N ASN A 4 11.33 6.47 -11.75
CA ASN A 4 10.44 7.64 -11.61
C ASN A 4 9.54 7.85 -12.83
N SER A 5 9.95 7.38 -14.02
CA SER A 5 9.10 7.41 -15.21
C SER A 5 7.92 6.43 -15.15
N LEU A 6 7.88 5.52 -14.15
CA LEU A 6 6.79 4.57 -13.94
C LEU A 6 5.72 5.10 -12.99
N ARG A 7 5.85 6.33 -12.46
CA ARG A 7 4.83 6.96 -11.62
C ARG A 7 3.64 7.41 -12.46
N ASP A 8 2.42 7.12 -12.01
CA ASP A 8 1.21 7.63 -12.67
C ASP A 8 0.90 9.07 -12.22
N GLU A 9 0.35 9.90 -13.13
CA GLU A 9 0.08 11.34 -12.88
C GLU A 9 -0.80 11.59 -11.64
N PHE A 10 -1.81 10.75 -11.46
CA PHE A 10 -2.80 10.87 -10.38
C PHE A 10 -2.51 9.96 -9.18
N GLU A 11 -1.28 9.42 -9.09
CA GLU A 11 -0.87 8.58 -7.98
C GLU A 11 -0.49 9.42 -6.75
N SER A 12 -1.17 9.16 -5.62
CA SER A 12 -0.88 9.84 -4.36
C SER A 12 0.54 9.56 -3.89
N ASN A 13 1.08 10.45 -3.07
CA ASN A 13 2.45 10.29 -2.54
C ASN A 13 2.60 9.00 -1.70
N THR A 14 1.55 8.58 -1.00
CA THR A 14 1.56 7.33 -0.22
C THR A 14 1.60 6.11 -1.12
N GLU A 15 0.77 6.08 -2.17
CA GLU A 15 0.79 5.00 -3.18
C GLU A 15 2.17 4.93 -3.84
N TRP A 16 2.66 6.07 -4.34
CA TRP A 16 3.93 6.11 -5.06
C TRP A 16 5.11 5.66 -4.19
N ARG A 17 5.18 6.11 -2.93
CA ARG A 17 6.26 5.70 -2.01
C ARG A 17 6.33 4.18 -1.87
N LEU A 18 5.19 3.53 -1.64
CA LEU A 18 5.12 2.08 -1.45
C LEU A 18 5.33 1.33 -2.77
N ARG A 19 4.74 1.82 -3.88
CA ARG A 19 4.86 1.19 -5.19
C ARG A 19 6.29 1.26 -5.67
N ARG A 20 6.95 2.40 -5.49
CA ARG A 20 8.36 2.60 -5.83
C ARG A 20 9.27 1.62 -5.09
N GLN A 21 9.05 1.40 -3.80
CA GLN A 21 9.83 0.43 -3.03
C GLN A 21 9.64 -1.00 -3.56
N PHE A 22 8.41 -1.38 -3.95
CA PHE A 22 8.14 -2.65 -4.61
C PHE A 22 8.87 -2.77 -5.96
N LEU A 23 8.83 -1.70 -6.77
CA LEU A 23 9.53 -1.63 -8.07
C LEU A 23 11.03 -1.78 -7.88
N GLU A 24 11.65 -1.01 -6.99
CA GLU A 24 13.09 -1.04 -6.69
C GLU A 24 13.55 -2.43 -6.22
N THR A 25 12.75 -3.10 -5.40
CA THR A 25 13.08 -4.43 -4.87
C THR A 25 13.05 -5.53 -5.95
N ASN A 26 12.25 -5.37 -6.99
CA ASN A 26 11.94 -6.44 -7.95
C ASN A 26 12.43 -6.18 -9.38
N ILE A 27 13.00 -5.00 -9.66
CA ILE A 27 13.33 -4.58 -11.03
C ILE A 27 14.29 -5.52 -11.76
N ASP A 28 15.23 -6.11 -11.05
CA ASP A 28 16.22 -7.02 -11.65
C ASP A 28 15.70 -8.46 -11.84
N SER A 29 14.55 -8.78 -11.24
CA SER A 29 14.00 -10.15 -11.20
C SER A 29 12.78 -10.37 -12.10
N LEU A 30 12.21 -9.29 -12.67
CA LEU A 30 10.96 -9.34 -13.41
C LEU A 30 11.06 -8.59 -14.73
N PRO A 31 10.43 -9.10 -15.80
CA PRO A 31 10.15 -8.30 -16.99
C PRO A 31 9.30 -7.08 -16.65
N LEU A 32 9.51 -5.96 -17.36
CA LEU A 32 8.86 -4.68 -17.10
C LEU A 32 7.34 -4.79 -16.93
N ASP A 33 6.67 -5.44 -17.89
CA ASP A 33 5.20 -5.54 -17.88
C ASP A 33 4.69 -6.28 -16.65
N ARG A 34 5.41 -7.34 -16.23
CA ARG A 34 5.07 -8.12 -15.05
C ARG A 34 5.35 -7.32 -13.77
N LEU A 35 6.47 -6.60 -13.74
CA LEU A 35 6.85 -5.73 -12.63
C LEU A 35 5.79 -4.65 -12.36
N VAL A 36 5.38 -3.91 -13.41
CA VAL A 36 4.36 -2.86 -13.32
C VAL A 36 2.99 -3.44 -12.94
N CYS A 37 2.63 -4.60 -13.48
CA CYS A 37 1.38 -5.28 -13.14
C CYS A 37 1.35 -5.67 -11.65
N LEU A 38 2.39 -6.34 -11.16
CA LEU A 38 2.45 -6.79 -9.77
C LEU A 38 2.58 -5.63 -8.78
N SER A 39 3.27 -4.55 -9.14
CA SER A 39 3.38 -3.37 -8.27
C SER A 39 2.02 -2.69 -8.07
N ARG A 40 1.16 -2.68 -9.09
CA ARG A 40 -0.24 -2.20 -8.99
C ARG A 40 -1.09 -3.15 -8.16
N CYS A 41 -0.98 -4.46 -8.36
CA CYS A 41 -1.64 -5.45 -7.52
C CYS A 41 -1.24 -5.30 -6.04
N PHE A 42 0.05 -5.09 -5.76
CA PHE A 42 0.56 -4.84 -4.41
C PHE A 42 -0.12 -3.64 -3.74
N ILE A 43 -0.22 -2.50 -4.42
CA ILE A 43 -0.92 -1.32 -3.90
C ILE A 43 -2.39 -1.62 -3.68
N ASN A 44 -3.05 -2.26 -4.65
CA ASN A 44 -4.47 -2.57 -4.53
C ASN A 44 -4.79 -3.53 -3.39
N MET A 45 -3.97 -4.55 -3.18
CA MET A 45 -4.09 -5.46 -2.05
C MET A 45 -3.78 -4.73 -0.73
N THR A 46 -2.70 -3.96 -0.70
CA THR A 46 -2.18 -3.38 0.54
C THR A 46 -3.02 -2.21 1.00
N LEU A 47 -3.35 -1.24 0.15
CA LEU A 47 -4.06 -0.02 0.52
C LEU A 47 -5.58 -0.15 0.40
N TYR A 48 -6.06 -0.86 -0.62
CA TYR A 48 -7.49 -0.93 -0.96
C TYR A 48 -8.16 -2.26 -0.57
N GLY A 49 -7.39 -3.26 -0.12
CA GLY A 49 -7.92 -4.56 0.30
C GLY A 49 -8.47 -5.40 -0.86
N CYS A 50 -8.06 -5.12 -2.09
CA CYS A 50 -8.47 -5.90 -3.26
C CYS A 50 -7.94 -7.33 -3.21
N SER A 51 -8.68 -8.25 -3.79
CA SER A 51 -8.29 -9.66 -3.95
C SER A 51 -8.11 -10.01 -5.42
N TYR A 52 -7.20 -10.96 -5.68
CA TYR A 52 -6.86 -11.44 -7.01
C TYR A 52 -6.81 -12.97 -7.00
N PRO A 53 -6.68 -13.65 -8.17
CA PRO A 53 -6.46 -15.09 -8.19
C PRO A 53 -5.28 -15.51 -7.28
N THR A 54 -5.45 -16.63 -6.57
CA THR A 54 -4.49 -17.11 -5.56
C THR A 54 -3.03 -17.09 -6.01
N PRO A 55 -2.66 -17.55 -7.23
CA PRO A 55 -1.27 -17.51 -7.67
C PRO A 55 -0.67 -16.09 -7.71
N VAL A 56 -1.47 -15.09 -8.09
CA VAL A 56 -1.03 -13.68 -8.12
C VAL A 56 -0.84 -13.16 -6.70
N MET A 57 -1.78 -13.47 -5.80
CA MET A 57 -1.67 -13.01 -4.41
C MET A 57 -0.45 -13.58 -3.71
N ILE A 58 -0.13 -14.87 -3.93
CA ILE A 58 1.08 -15.49 -3.39
C ILE A 58 2.33 -14.78 -3.91
N GLU A 59 2.44 -14.58 -5.22
CA GLU A 59 3.61 -13.93 -5.81
C GLU A 59 3.78 -12.49 -5.29
N VAL A 60 2.70 -11.72 -5.21
CA VAL A 60 2.72 -10.35 -4.67
C VAL A 60 3.18 -10.34 -3.20
N GLN A 61 2.69 -11.28 -2.38
CA GLN A 61 3.07 -11.37 -0.97
C GLN A 61 4.52 -11.77 -0.78
N GLU A 62 5.03 -12.71 -1.59
CA GLU A 62 6.43 -13.14 -1.53
C GLU A 62 7.38 -12.00 -1.91
N ARG A 63 7.05 -11.25 -2.98
CA ARG A 63 7.84 -10.13 -3.49
C ARG A 63 7.72 -8.84 -2.68
N GLY A 64 6.60 -8.67 -1.98
CA GLY A 64 6.32 -7.51 -1.12
C GLY A 64 6.65 -7.74 0.36
N ARG A 65 7.27 -8.88 0.70
CA ARG A 65 7.62 -9.23 2.08
C ARG A 65 8.53 -8.16 2.69
N GLY A 66 8.21 -7.69 3.89
CA GLY A 66 8.94 -6.63 4.58
C GLY A 66 8.50 -5.19 4.22
N LEU A 67 7.79 -4.99 3.10
CA LEU A 67 7.26 -3.67 2.72
C LEU A 67 5.94 -3.33 3.43
N VAL A 68 5.18 -4.35 3.79
CA VAL A 68 3.83 -4.24 4.37
C VAL A 68 3.85 -3.83 5.84
N GLU A 69 4.92 -4.16 6.56
CA GLU A 69 5.04 -3.93 8.01
C GLU A 69 4.96 -2.43 8.39
N GLU A 70 5.53 -1.56 7.55
CA GLU A 70 5.43 -0.10 7.71
C GLU A 70 3.99 0.41 7.58
N VAL A 71 3.22 -0.15 6.64
CA VAL A 71 1.85 0.27 6.34
C VAL A 71 0.90 -0.16 7.44
N GLU A 72 1.07 -1.37 7.95
CA GLU A 72 0.26 -1.88 9.07
C GLU A 72 0.49 -1.10 10.37
N ALA A 73 1.73 -0.70 10.65
CA ALA A 73 2.03 0.15 11.80
C ALA A 73 1.27 1.50 11.72
N GLY A 74 1.23 2.11 10.53
CA GLY A 74 0.47 3.33 10.27
C GLY A 74 -1.04 3.16 10.47
N ARG A 75 -1.63 2.06 9.96
CA ARG A 75 -3.06 1.74 10.16
C ARG A 75 -3.41 1.52 11.63
N LYS A 76 -2.56 0.81 12.38
CA LYS A 76 -2.76 0.59 13.83
C LYS A 76 -2.72 1.92 14.60
N ALA A 77 -1.82 2.84 14.24
CA ALA A 77 -1.75 4.17 14.85
C ALA A 77 -2.99 5.04 14.56
N GLN A 78 -3.54 4.97 13.34
CA GLN A 78 -4.77 5.68 12.97
C GLN A 78 -6.00 5.13 13.70
N LYS A 79 -6.15 3.80 13.81
CA LYS A 79 -7.23 3.18 14.59
C LYS A 79 -7.20 3.64 16.05
N LYS A 80 -6.01 3.71 16.68
CA LYS A 80 -5.86 4.24 18.04
C LYS A 80 -6.30 5.70 18.18
N LYS A 81 -5.97 6.58 17.22
CA LYS A 81 -6.44 7.99 17.25
C LYS A 81 -7.96 8.10 17.15
N GLN A 82 -8.61 7.22 16.40
CA GLN A 82 -10.06 7.19 16.26
C GLN A 82 -10.77 6.62 17.51
N GLU A 83 -10.11 5.67 18.20
CA GLU A 83 -10.58 5.06 19.45
C GLU A 83 -10.48 6.02 20.66
N TYR A 84 -9.52 6.95 20.66
CA TYR A 84 -9.35 8.00 21.68
C TYR A 84 -10.16 9.29 21.42
N SER A 85 -11.24 9.24 20.64
CA SER A 85 -12.22 10.34 20.53
C SER A 85 -13.51 10.02 21.32
N PRO A 86 -13.48 9.95 22.66
CA PRO A 86 -14.71 9.85 23.44
C PRO A 86 -15.46 11.19 23.36
N LYS A 87 -16.67 11.15 22.80
CA LYS A 87 -17.80 12.06 23.00
C LYS A 87 -17.46 13.54 23.30
N LEU A 88 -17.15 14.33 22.27
CA LEU A 88 -17.51 15.75 22.29
C LEU A 88 -18.87 15.86 21.59
N CYS A 89 -19.96 15.83 22.36
CA CYS A 89 -21.33 16.30 22.05
C CYS A 89 -22.33 15.61 22.99
N GLU A 90 -22.26 15.87 24.30
CA GLU A 90 -23.40 15.66 25.21
C GLU A 90 -23.21 16.45 26.52
N GLU A 91 -22.76 17.71 26.43
CA GLU A 91 -22.88 18.68 27.54
C GLU A 91 -23.25 20.07 26.99
N LEU A 92 -24.47 20.20 26.49
CA LEU A 92 -25.21 21.47 26.49
C LEU A 92 -26.67 21.15 26.82
N ILE A 93 -26.89 20.73 28.07
CA ILE A 93 -28.16 20.91 28.76
C ILE A 93 -27.88 21.96 29.83
N ILE A 94 -28.10 23.24 29.48
CA ILE A 94 -28.66 24.27 30.37
C ILE A 94 -29.54 25.14 29.49
#